data_AF-D7TK72-F1
#
_entry.id   AF-D7TK72-F1
#
_cell.length_a   1.000
_cell.length_b   1.000
_cell.length_c   1.000
_cell.angle_alpha   90.00
_cell.angle_beta   90.00
_cell.angle_gamma   90.00
#
_symmetry.space_group_name_H-M   'P 1'
#
loop_
_entity.id
_entity.type
_entity.pdbx_description
1 polymer ?
#
loop_
_entity_poly.entity_id
_entity_poly.type
_entity_poly.pdbx_seq_one_letter_code
_entity_poly.pdbx_strand_id
1 'polypeptide(L)'
;MIALRVVLLLSQFPEELVGEKAEPQCLFDAVNFLFSLQGKSGGVAAGAEEWLEKLNPSELFTNIVTEHEYVECTSSAIQTLLLFKKWYPNHRRKEVDNFI
;
A
#
# COMPACT_ATOMS: atom_id res chain seq x y z
N MET A 1 -4.33 1.00 -1.00
CA MET A 1 -3.93 1.09 0.43
C MET A 1 -5.11 1.39 1.36
N ILE A 2 -5.91 2.41 1.07
CA ILE A 2 -7.11 2.78 1.88
C ILE A 2 -8.03 1.58 2.15
N ALA A 3 -8.34 0.78 1.13
CA ALA A 3 -9.18 -0.42 1.30
C ALA A 3 -8.61 -1.41 2.33
N LEU A 4 -7.31 -1.73 2.26
CA LEU A 4 -6.65 -2.62 3.23
C LEU A 4 -6.74 -2.06 4.66
N ARG A 5 -6.55 -0.75 4.84
CA ARG A 5 -6.72 -0.10 6.14
C ARG A 5 -8.15 -0.23 6.66
N VAL A 6 -9.15 -0.04 5.81
CA VAL A 6 -10.56 -0.20 6.17
C VAL A 6 -10.84 -1.64 6.59
N VAL A 7 -10.39 -2.63 5.81
CA VAL A 7 -10.56 -4.05 6.17
C VAL A 7 -9.89 -4.36 7.51
N LEU A 8 -8.66 -3.89 7.73
CA LEU A 8 -7.96 -4.07 9.02
C LEU A 8 -8.71 -3.46 10.22
N LEU A 9 -9.35 -2.30 10.03
CA LEU A 9 -10.18 -1.67 11.05
C LEU A 9 -11.47 -2.47 11.29
N LEU A 10 -12.16 -2.89 10.23
CA LEU A 10 -13.39 -3.67 10.32
C LEU A 10 -13.17 -5.04 10.98
N SER A 11 -12.01 -5.67 10.78
CA SER A 11 -11.65 -6.92 11.47
C SER A 11 -11.66 -6.81 13.01
N GLN A 12 -11.59 -5.58 13.55
CA GLN A 12 -11.63 -5.32 15.00
C GLN A 12 -13.05 -5.24 15.56
N PHE A 13 -14.07 -5.18 14.71
CA PHE A 13 -15.46 -5.13 15.15
C PHE A 13 -16.06 -6.53 15.32
N PRO A 14 -17.14 -6.68 16.10
CA PRO A 14 -17.87 -7.94 16.21
C PRO A 14 -18.47 -8.37 14.86
N GLU A 15 -18.48 -9.67 14.57
CA GLU A 15 -18.99 -10.21 13.30
C GLU A 15 -20.49 -9.95 13.13
N GLU A 16 -21.24 -9.79 14.21
CA GLU A 16 -22.65 -9.42 14.19
C GLU A 16 -22.89 -8.05 13.52
N LEU A 17 -21.88 -7.16 13.56
CA LEU A 17 -21.95 -5.83 12.98
C LEU A 17 -21.39 -5.77 11.55
N VAL A 18 -20.28 -6.47 11.30
CA VAL A 18 -19.53 -6.35 10.03
C VAL A 18 -19.63 -7.57 9.12
N GLY A 19 -20.31 -8.62 9.57
CA GLY A 19 -20.39 -9.90 8.88
C GLY A 19 -19.09 -10.70 8.99
N GLU A 20 -18.92 -11.62 8.03
CA GLU A 20 -17.72 -12.44 7.89
C GLU A 20 -16.48 -11.56 7.69
N LYS A 21 -15.45 -11.82 8.50
CA LYS A 21 -14.18 -11.09 8.42
C LYS A 21 -13.30 -11.66 7.31
N ALA A 22 -12.52 -10.78 6.70
CA ALA A 22 -11.48 -11.21 5.76
C ALA A 22 -10.51 -12.20 6.43
N GLU A 23 -10.20 -13.29 5.74
CA GLU A 23 -9.21 -14.24 6.19
C GLU A 23 -7.84 -13.55 6.40
N PRO A 24 -7.10 -13.87 7.48
CA PRO A 24 -5.80 -13.26 7.75
C PRO A 24 -4.81 -13.39 6.58
N GLN A 25 -4.86 -14.50 5.84
CA GLN A 25 -3.98 -14.73 4.70
C GLN A 25 -4.17 -13.68 3.61
N CYS A 26 -5.42 -13.29 3.30
CA CYS A 26 -5.71 -12.22 2.34
C CYS A 26 -5.09 -10.87 2.76
N LEU A 27 -5.05 -10.59 4.07
CA LEU A 27 -4.41 -9.39 4.60
C LEU A 27 -2.88 -9.45 4.45
N PHE A 28 -2.29 -10.62 4.69
CA PHE A 28 -0.86 -10.84 4.53
C PHE A 28 -0.44 -10.70 3.08
N ASP A 29 -1.21 -11.26 2.15
CA ASP A 29 -0.95 -11.15 0.72
C ASP A 29 -1.05 -9.70 0.23
N ALA A 30 -2.04 -8.95 0.72
CA ALA A 30 -2.16 -7.52 0.43
C ALA A 30 -0.98 -6.70 0.97
N VAL A 31 -0.47 -7.03 2.16
CA VAL A 31 0.74 -6.39 2.73
C VAL A 31 1.99 -6.78 1.94
N ASN A 32 2.11 -8.03 1.52
CA ASN A 32 3.22 -8.49 0.68
C ASN A 32 3.25 -7.78 -0.67
N PHE A 33 2.08 -7.59 -1.28
CA PHE A 33 1.95 -6.78 -2.49
C PHE A 33 2.35 -5.32 -2.23
N LEU A 34 1.95 -4.74 -1.09
CA LEU A 34 2.34 -3.36 -0.74
C LEU A 34 3.87 -3.20 -0.65
N PHE A 35 4.59 -4.16 -0.10
CA PHE A 35 6.06 -4.12 -0.08
C PHE A 35 6.68 -4.10 -1.48
N SER A 36 6.05 -4.76 -2.45
CA SER A 36 6.54 -4.77 -3.84
C SER A 36 6.42 -3.43 -4.55
N LEU A 37 5.63 -2.50 -4.00
CA LEU A 37 5.39 -1.17 -4.56
C LEU A 37 6.36 -0.09 -4.04
N GLN A 38 7.25 -0.42 -3.10
CA GLN A 38 8.23 0.54 -2.60
C GLN A 38 9.34 0.71 -3.63
N GLY A 39 9.49 1.93 -4.14
CA GLY A 39 10.57 2.27 -5.04
C GLY A 39 11.87 2.61 -4.32
N LYS A 40 12.91 2.96 -5.09
CA LYS A 40 14.28 3.15 -4.57
C LYS A 40 14.41 4.34 -3.63
N SER A 41 13.50 5.32 -3.72
CA SER A 41 13.49 6.49 -2.84
C SER A 41 12.79 6.20 -1.49
N GLY A 42 12.12 5.04 -1.38
CA GLY A 42 11.30 4.66 -0.24
C GLY A 42 9.83 5.05 -0.39
N GLY A 43 9.48 5.84 -1.39
CA GLY A 43 8.09 6.16 -1.73
C GLY A 43 7.37 5.00 -2.42
N VAL A 44 6.05 5.16 -2.58
CA VAL A 44 5.17 4.10 -3.08
C VAL A 44 4.47 4.54 -4.35
N ALA A 45 4.64 3.74 -5.41
CA ALA A 45 4.00 3.91 -6.71
C ALA A 45 3.83 2.56 -7.41
N ALA A 46 2.88 2.47 -8.35
CA ALA A 46 2.77 1.33 -9.25
C ALA A 46 3.83 1.51 -10.36
N GLY A 47 5.07 1.14 -10.05
CA GLY A 47 6.25 1.55 -10.81
C GLY A 47 6.21 1.29 -12.32
N ALA A 48 6.86 2.18 -13.04
CA ALA A 48 7.23 2.05 -14.45
C ALA A 48 8.55 2.82 -14.68
N GLU A 49 9.29 2.50 -15.74
CA GLU A 49 10.57 3.16 -16.03
C GLU A 49 10.36 4.62 -16.46
N GLU A 50 11.02 5.57 -15.79
CA GLU A 50 10.83 7.02 -15.98
C GLU A 50 11.04 7.49 -17.44
N TRP A 51 11.91 6.81 -18.20
CA TRP A 51 12.13 7.16 -19.60
C TRP A 51 10.87 7.01 -20.48
N LEU A 52 9.87 6.22 -20.04
CA LEU A 52 8.60 6.06 -20.72
C LEU A 52 7.80 7.38 -20.80
N GLU A 53 8.03 8.33 -19.88
CA GLU A 53 7.40 9.66 -19.98
C GLU A 53 7.78 10.40 -21.26
N LYS A 54 8.92 10.07 -21.89
CA LYS A 54 9.29 10.63 -23.20
C LYS A 54 8.36 10.21 -24.32
N LEU A 55 7.58 9.15 -24.11
CA LEU A 55 6.58 8.65 -25.06
C LEU A 55 5.22 9.32 -24.89
N ASN A 56 5.08 10.27 -23.95
CA ASN A 56 3.83 10.99 -23.72
C ASN A 56 3.40 11.76 -24.99
N PRO A 57 2.29 11.39 -25.63
CA PRO A 57 1.80 12.07 -26.83
C PRO A 57 0.93 13.30 -26.48
N SER A 58 0.65 13.54 -25.20
CA SER A 58 -0.17 14.67 -24.76
C SER A 58 0.63 15.97 -24.77
N GLU A 59 0.08 16.99 -25.43
CA GLU A 59 0.62 18.36 -25.39
C GLU A 59 0.14 19.14 -24.15
N LEU A 60 -0.86 18.63 -23.43
CA LEU A 60 -1.55 19.35 -22.35
C LEU A 60 -1.21 18.83 -20.95
N PHE A 61 -0.84 17.56 -20.84
CA PHE A 61 -0.65 16.89 -19.55
C PHE A 61 0.76 16.32 -19.44
N THR A 62 1.31 16.38 -18.23
CA THR A 62 2.63 15.84 -17.87
C THR A 62 2.46 14.77 -16.80
N ASN A 63 3.44 13.85 -16.68
CA ASN A 63 3.46 12.82 -15.64
C ASN A 63 2.22 11.89 -15.69
N ILE A 64 1.90 11.41 -16.90
CA ILE A 64 0.70 10.58 -17.14
C ILE A 64 1.02 9.19 -17.68
N VAL A 65 2.27 8.92 -18.05
CA VAL A 65 2.66 7.65 -18.66
C VAL A 65 3.10 6.66 -17.58
N THR A 66 3.70 7.15 -16.53
CA THR A 66 4.26 6.42 -15.40
C THR A 66 3.65 6.92 -14.10
N GLU A 67 3.52 6.02 -13.12
CA GLU A 67 3.13 6.42 -11.77
C GLU A 67 4.35 6.92 -11.01
N HIS A 68 4.18 8.06 -10.35
CA HIS A 68 5.23 8.69 -9.57
C HIS A 68 5.02 8.44 -8.08
N GLU A 69 6.10 8.45 -7.33
CA GLU A 69 6.05 8.33 -5.87
C GLU A 69 5.48 9.63 -5.27
N TYR A 70 4.18 9.59 -4.93
CA TYR A 70 3.48 10.69 -4.29
C TYR A 70 3.44 10.53 -2.77
N VAL A 71 3.39 11.66 -2.06
CA VAL A 71 3.38 11.68 -0.58
C VAL A 71 2.09 11.08 -0.02
N GLU A 72 0.97 11.23 -0.71
CA GLU A 72 -0.33 10.71 -0.34
C GLU A 72 -0.34 9.18 -0.38
N CYS A 73 0.21 8.59 -1.44
CA CYS A 73 0.37 7.15 -1.60
C CYS A 73 1.28 6.58 -0.50
N THR A 74 2.45 7.19 -0.33
CA THR A 74 3.44 6.78 0.68
C THR A 74 2.89 6.89 2.10
N SER A 75 2.24 8.00 2.43
CA SER A 75 1.60 8.22 3.73
C SER A 75 0.47 7.22 3.98
N SER A 76 -0.35 6.91 2.96
CA SER A 76 -1.39 5.89 3.05
C SER A 76 -0.81 4.50 3.33
N ALA A 77 0.32 4.15 2.70
CA ALA A 77 1.05 2.90 2.94
C ALA A 77 1.50 2.81 4.39
N ILE A 78 2.23 3.83 4.87
CA ILE A 78 2.79 3.89 6.21
C ILE A 78 1.69 3.77 7.26
N GLN A 79 0.60 4.54 7.14
CA GLN A 79 -0.53 4.47 8.07
C GLN A 79 -1.18 3.09 8.09
N THR A 80 -1.28 2.43 6.93
CA THR A 80 -1.82 1.07 6.82
C THR A 80 -0.90 0.05 7.48
N LEU A 81 0.41 0.15 7.25
CA LEU A 81 1.42 -0.74 7.82
C LEU A 81 1.61 -0.55 9.33
N LEU A 82 1.50 0.68 9.84
CA LEU A 82 1.48 0.95 11.28
C LEU A 82 0.28 0.26 11.95
N LEU A 83 -0.89 0.32 11.33
CA LEU A 83 -2.08 -0.38 11.82
C LEU A 83 -1.90 -1.90 11.73
N PHE A 84 -1.41 -2.42 10.60
CA PHE A 84 -1.14 -3.83 10.42
C PHE A 84 -0.16 -4.36 11.48
N LYS A 85 0.94 -3.65 11.70
CA LYS A 85 1.98 -3.95 12.71
C LYS A 85 1.43 -4.00 14.13
N LYS A 86 0.41 -3.19 14.43
CA LYS A 86 -0.27 -3.22 15.74
C LYS A 86 -1.04 -4.53 15.93
N TRP A 87 -1.74 -5.01 14.91
CA TRP A 87 -2.63 -6.18 15.01
C TRP A 87 -1.93 -7.51 14.72
N TYR A 88 -0.91 -7.50 13.87
CA TYR A 88 -0.10 -8.65 13.48
C TYR A 88 1.38 -8.42 13.78
N PRO A 89 1.77 -8.19 15.05
CA PRO A 89 3.10 -7.71 15.42
C PRO A 89 4.25 -8.65 15.06
N ASN A 90 3.97 -9.93 14.87
CA ASN A 90 4.96 -10.97 14.57
C ASN A 90 5.09 -11.26 13.05
N HIS A 91 4.18 -10.77 12.22
CA HIS A 91 4.21 -11.05 10.78
C HIS A 91 5.13 -10.05 10.06
N ARG A 92 6.24 -10.54 9.50
CA ARG A 92 7.21 -9.75 8.69
C ARG A 92 7.63 -8.43 9.33
N ARG A 93 7.84 -8.47 10.65
CA ARG A 93 8.07 -7.27 11.45
C ARG A 93 9.25 -6.42 10.97
N LYS A 94 10.34 -7.07 10.58
CA LYS A 94 11.55 -6.39 10.11
C LYS A 94 11.29 -5.64 8.81
N GLU A 95 10.56 -6.25 7.88
CA GLU A 95 10.22 -5.61 6.61
C GLU A 95 9.24 -4.46 6.79
N VAL A 96 8.27 -4.59 7.70
CA VAL A 96 7.42 -3.44 8.07
C VAL A 96 8.24 -2.30 8.68
N ASP A 97 9.17 -2.62 9.58
CA ASP A 97 10.04 -1.62 10.23
C ASP A 97 11.02 -0.96 9.25
N ASN A 98 11.48 -1.68 8.22
CA ASN A 98 12.35 -1.13 7.18
C ASN A 98 11.59 -0.33 6.13
N PHE A 99 10.30 -0.64 5.91
CA PHE A 99 9.48 0.08 4.95
C PHE A 99 9.13 1.49 5.44
N ILE A 100 8.87 1.63 6.75
CA ILE A 100 8.47 2.88 7.43
C ILE A 100 9.70 3.75 7.70
#